data_AF-A0A368JWL0-F1
#
_entry.id   AF-A0A368JWL0-F1
#
_cell.length_a   1.000
_cell.length_b   1.000
_cell.length_c   1.000
_cell.angle_alpha   90.00
_cell.angle_beta   90.00
_cell.angle_gamma   90.00
#
_symmetry.space_group_name_H-M   'P 1'
#
loop_
_entity.id
_entity.type
_entity.pdbx_description
1 polymer ?
#
loop_
_entity_poly.entity_id
_entity_poly.type
_entity_poly.pdbx_seq_one_letter_code
_entity_poly.pdbx_strand_id
1 'polypeptide(L)'
;RASCKKMVGPAAKREAVGHLKAVMGLSERRACQIISADRKMVRYRSCRPPEVELRARLRDLANERRRFATGDCSSCSGGRESRPAST
;
A
#
# COMPACT_ATOMS: atom_id res chain seq x y z
N ARG A 1 -13.55 9.15 -28.32
CA ARG A 1 -14.42 9.13 -27.11
C ARG A 1 -14.03 7.94 -26.26
N ALA A 2 -13.27 8.13 -25.18
CA ALA A 2 -13.04 7.07 -24.21
C ALA A 2 -14.34 6.88 -23.42
N SER A 3 -15.05 5.76 -23.66
CA SER A 3 -16.13 5.38 -22.76
C SER A 3 -15.48 5.01 -21.43
N CYS A 4 -15.71 5.84 -20.43
CA CYS A 4 -15.34 5.56 -19.04
C CYS A 4 -16.24 4.42 -18.54
N LYS A 5 -15.94 3.19 -18.99
CA LYS A 5 -16.48 1.97 -18.41
C LYS A 5 -16.17 2.07 -16.93
N LYS A 6 -17.22 2.14 -16.10
CA LYS A 6 -17.14 2.11 -14.64
C LYS A 6 -16.52 0.77 -14.24
N MET A 7 -15.20 0.69 -14.33
CA MET A 7 -14.45 -0.54 -14.13
C MET A 7 -14.39 -0.76 -12.62
N VAL A 8 -15.15 -1.75 -12.15
CA VAL A 8 -15.12 -2.11 -10.73
C VAL A 8 -13.72 -2.65 -10.43
N GLY A 9 -12.97 -1.88 -9.63
CA GLY A 9 -11.63 -2.24 -9.22
C GLY A 9 -11.61 -3.52 -8.38
N PRO A 10 -10.46 -4.21 -8.29
CA PRO A 10 -10.31 -5.42 -7.47
C PRO A 10 -10.73 -5.24 -6.00
N ALA A 11 -10.53 -4.04 -5.44
CA ALA A 11 -10.94 -3.69 -4.07
C ALA A 11 -12.46 -3.72 -3.89
N ALA A 12 -13.20 -3.02 -4.76
CA ALA A 12 -14.66 -2.99 -4.72
C ALA A 12 -15.28 -4.38 -4.92
N LYS A 13 -14.67 -5.25 -5.75
CA LYS A 13 -15.09 -6.65 -5.88
C LYS A 13 -14.89 -7.45 -4.58
N ARG A 14 -13.79 -7.22 -3.85
CA ARG A 14 -13.54 -7.89 -2.56
C ARG A 14 -14.53 -7.45 -1.49
N GLU A 15 -14.81 -6.16 -1.41
CA GLU A 15 -15.82 -5.61 -0.49
C GLU A 15 -17.19 -6.21 -0.78
N ALA A 16 -17.62 -6.22 -2.04
CA ALA A 16 -18.89 -6.83 -2.44
C ALA A 16 -18.97 -8.32 -2.01
N VAL A 17 -17.89 -9.10 -2.16
CA VAL A 17 -17.86 -10.50 -1.70
C VAL A 17 -17.96 -10.59 -0.17
N GLY A 18 -17.32 -9.66 0.56
CA GLY A 18 -17.43 -9.55 2.02
C GLY A 18 -18.85 -9.21 2.47
N HIS A 19 -19.50 -8.26 1.79
CA HIS A 19 -20.89 -7.89 2.05
C HIS A 19 -21.85 -9.07 1.82
N LEU A 20 -21.70 -9.81 0.71
CA LEU A 20 -22.53 -10.99 0.45
C LEU A 20 -22.33 -12.09 1.50
N LYS A 21 -21.11 -12.28 2.00
CA LYS A 21 -20.85 -13.22 3.09
C LYS A 21 -21.53 -12.79 4.39
N ALA A 22 -21.41 -11.51 4.76
CA ALA A 22 -21.90 -10.98 6.03
C ALA A 22 -23.43 -10.85 6.07
N VAL A 23 -24.04 -10.35 5.00
CA VAL A 23 -25.48 -10.06 4.94
C VAL A 23 -26.30 -11.30 4.61
N MET A 24 -25.82 -12.12 3.68
CA MET A 24 -26.57 -13.25 3.13
C MET A 24 -26.09 -14.61 3.65
N GLY A 25 -25.07 -14.65 4.51
CA GLY A 25 -24.47 -15.90 5.03
C GLY A 25 -23.87 -16.79 3.94
N LEU A 26 -23.59 -16.23 2.76
CA LEU A 26 -23.20 -17.01 1.60
C LEU A 26 -21.77 -17.52 1.73
N SER A 27 -21.53 -18.76 1.29
CA SER A 27 -20.17 -19.25 1.16
C SER A 27 -19.40 -18.41 0.14
N GLU A 28 -18.08 -18.32 0.33
CA GLU A 28 -17.20 -17.63 -0.62
C GLU A 28 -17.33 -18.14 -2.05
N ARG A 29 -17.66 -19.44 -2.22
CA ARG A 29 -17.93 -20.05 -3.54
C ARG A 29 -19.02 -19.26 -4.26
N ARG A 30 -20.16 -19.11 -3.58
CA ARG A 30 -21.40 -18.59 -4.14
C ARG A 30 -21.32 -17.08 -4.31
N ALA A 31 -20.71 -16.38 -3.35
CA ALA A 31 -20.46 -14.94 -3.45
C ALA A 31 -19.54 -14.57 -4.63
N CYS A 32 -18.48 -15.37 -4.88
CA CYS A 32 -17.57 -15.12 -6.01
C CYS A 32 -18.23 -15.37 -7.38
N GLN A 33 -19.11 -16.38 -7.49
CA GLN A 33 -19.87 -16.64 -8.72
C GLN A 33 -20.81 -15.48 -9.04
N ILE A 34 -21.53 -14.96 -8.05
CA ILE A 34 -22.47 -13.83 -8.22
C ILE A 34 -21.76 -12.57 -8.72
N ILE A 35 -20.59 -12.26 -8.17
CA ILE A 35 -19.83 -11.04 -8.50
C ILE A 35 -18.88 -11.26 -9.70
N SER A 36 -18.80 -12.49 -10.24
CA SER A 36 -17.82 -12.87 -11.26
C SER A 36 -16.39 -12.43 -10.89
N ALA A 37 -16.04 -12.68 -9.63
CA ALA A 37 -14.71 -12.43 -9.08
C ALA A 37 -13.92 -13.74 -8.99
N ASP A 38 -12.64 -13.72 -9.39
CA ASP A 38 -11.77 -14.87 -9.19
C ASP A 38 -11.50 -15.07 -7.69
N ARG A 39 -11.63 -16.31 -7.21
CA ARG A 39 -11.34 -16.69 -5.83
C ARG A 39 -9.91 -16.40 -5.41
N LYS A 40 -8.94 -16.51 -6.33
CA LYS A 40 -7.54 -16.14 -6.06
C LYS A 40 -7.45 -14.67 -5.68
N MET A 41 -8.25 -13.81 -6.32
CA MET A 41 -8.27 -12.38 -6.04
C MET A 41 -8.86 -12.08 -4.65
N VAL A 42 -9.88 -12.82 -4.21
CA VAL A 42 -10.48 -12.69 -2.87
C VAL A 42 -9.56 -13.22 -1.77
N ARG A 43 -8.84 -14.32 -2.04
CA ARG A 43 -7.94 -14.96 -1.08
C ARG A 43 -6.57 -14.31 -1.00
N TYR A 44 -6.18 -13.55 -2.02
CA TYR A 44 -4.89 -12.86 -2.02
C TYR A 44 -4.81 -11.89 -0.84
N ARG A 45 -3.96 -12.25 0.12
CA ARG A 45 -3.53 -11.39 1.23
C ARG A 45 -2.09 -11.00 0.95
N SER A 46 -1.82 -9.70 0.89
CA SER A 46 -0.44 -9.22 0.87
C SER A 46 0.17 -9.44 2.25
N CYS A 47 0.88 -10.55 2.44
CA CYS A 47 1.66 -10.82 3.63
C CYS A 47 2.99 -10.05 3.59
N ARG A 48 2.95 -8.74 3.31
CA ARG A 48 4.17 -7.93 3.36
C ARG A 48 4.44 -7.63 4.83
N PRO A 49 5.54 -8.15 5.42
CA PRO A 49 5.90 -7.76 6.77
C PRO A 49 6.03 -6.23 6.81
N PRO A 50 5.68 -5.57 7.93
CA PRO A 50 5.92 -4.15 8.08
C PRO A 50 7.43 -3.94 8.12
N GLU A 51 8.06 -3.80 6.95
CA GLU A 51 9.48 -3.47 6.80
C GLU A 51 9.68 -1.99 7.13
N VAL A 52 9.36 -1.62 8.38
CA VAL A 52 9.41 -0.24 8.88
C VAL A 52 10.83 0.30 8.76
N GLU A 53 11.82 -0.52 9.11
CA GLU A 53 13.24 -0.18 8.98
C GLU A 53 13.67 0.02 7.52
N LEU A 54 13.26 -0.88 6.61
CA LEU A 54 13.57 -0.75 5.18
C LEU A 54 12.95 0.54 4.61
N ARG A 55 11.69 0.83 4.99
CA ARG A 55 10.99 2.05 4.58
C ARG A 55 11.60 3.31 5.19
N ALA A 56 12.09 3.26 6.43
CA ALA A 56 12.82 4.35 7.05
C ALA A 56 14.12 4.62 6.29
N ARG A 57 14.94 3.59 6.07
CA ARG A 57 16.19 3.70 5.29
C ARG A 57 15.97 4.24 3.87
N LEU A 58 14.91 3.80 3.18
CA LEU A 58 14.57 4.33 1.85
C LEU A 58 14.14 5.81 1.89
N ARG A 59 13.47 6.25 2.96
CA ARG A 59 13.13 7.67 3.16
C ARG A 59 14.37 8.49 3.46
N ASP A 60 15.28 7.97 4.27
CA ASP A 60 16.54 8.65 4.61
C ASP A 60 17.41 8.82 3.36
N LEU A 61 17.58 7.76 2.56
CA LEU A 61 18.27 7.82 1.27
C LEU A 61 17.62 8.79 0.27
N ALA A 62 16.28 8.88 0.25
CA ALA A 62 15.57 9.83 -0.60
C ALA A 62 15.70 11.27 -0.10
N ASN A 63 15.82 11.48 1.22
CA ASN A 63 16.08 12.77 1.83
C ASN A 63 17.52 13.24 1.59
N GLU A 64 18.49 12.34 1.69
CA GLU A 64 19.91 12.58 1.37
C GLU A 64 20.12 12.90 -0.10
N ARG A 65 19.40 12.21 -0.99
CA ARG A 65 19.50 12.39 -2.45
C ARG A 65 18.36 13.23 -3.02
N ARG A 66 17.77 14.15 -2.23
CA ARG A 66 16.76 15.10 -2.72
C ARG A 66 17.29 15.72 -4.00
N ARG A 67 16.68 15.36 -5.13
CA ARG A 67 17.02 15.97 -6.41
C ARG A 67 16.78 17.46 -6.25
N PHE A 68 17.87 18.23 -6.33
CA PHE A 68 17.86 19.68 -6.41
C PHE A 68 16.95 20.08 -7.58
N ALA A 69 15.69 20.38 -7.30
CA ALA A 69 14.83 21.05 -8.24
C ALA A 69 15.01 22.55 -7.98
N THR A 70 15.95 23.13 -8.74
CA THR A 70 16.23 24.57 -8.94
C THR A 70 15.84 25.52 -7.80
N GLY A 71 16.80 25.78 -6.90
CA GLY A 71 16.73 26.82 -5.87
C GLY A 71 17.42 26.37 -4.57
N ASP A 72 18.62 26.86 -4.32
CA ASP A 72 19.66 26.34 -3.44
C ASP A 72 19.37 26.24 -1.93
N CYS A 73 20.08 25.31 -1.25
CA CYS A 73 20.99 25.70 -0.16
C CYS A 73 22.04 24.60 0.12
N SER A 74 23.31 24.94 -0.10
CA SER A 74 24.50 24.09 0.06
C SER A 74 24.99 23.94 1.50
N SER A 75 24.26 24.43 2.51
CA SER A 75 24.77 24.53 3.89
C SER A 75 23.91 23.88 4.99
N CYS A 76 22.92 23.06 4.68
CA CYS A 76 22.25 22.25 5.70
C CYS A 76 23.06 20.98 6.04
N SER A 77 24.32 21.20 6.40
CA SER A 77 25.18 20.29 7.13
C SER A 77 24.61 20.09 8.55
N GLY A 78 24.22 18.86 8.87
CA GLY A 78 23.74 18.49 10.20
C GLY A 78 23.68 16.99 10.37
N GLY A 79 24.85 16.34 10.37
CA GLY A 79 24.98 14.93 10.72
C GLY A 79 24.38 14.66 12.09
N ARG A 80 23.38 13.78 12.16
CA ARG A 80 22.91 13.22 13.43
C ARG A 80 23.85 12.08 13.82
N GLU A 81 25.03 12.44 14.33
CA GLU A 81 25.86 11.50 15.06
C GLU A 81 25.30 11.38 16.48
N SER A 82 24.56 10.30 16.72
CA SER A 82 24.02 9.98 18.04
C SER A 82 25.16 9.41 18.89
N ARG A 83 25.89 10.27 19.59
CA ARG A 83 26.85 9.82 20.63
C ARG A 83 26.06 9.26 21.82
N PRO A 84 26.32 8.03 22.28
CA PRO A 84 25.74 7.54 23.52
C PRO A 84 26.37 8.25 24.73
N ALA A 85 25.54 8.69 25.67
CA ALA A 85 25.96 9.20 26.96
C ALA A 85 26.55 8.05 27.79
N SER A 86 27.81 8.21 28.18
CA SER A 86 28.48 7.39 29.19
C SER A 86 27.86 7.63 30.56
N THR A 87 27.39 6.58 31.21
CA THR A 87 27.58 6.36 32.66
C THR A 87 27.74 4.87 32.88
#